data_AF-A0A4Q2UN61-F1
#
_entry.id   AF-A0A4Q2UN61-F1
#
_cell.length_a   1.000
_cell.length_b   1.000
_cell.length_c   1.000
_cell.angle_alpha   90.00
_cell.angle_beta   90.00
_cell.angle_gamma   90.00
#
_symmetry.space_group_name_H-M   'P 1'
#
loop_
_entity.id
_entity.type
_entity.pdbx_description
1 polymer ?
#
loop_
_entity_poly.entity_id
_entity_poly.type
_entity_poly.pdbx_seq_one_letter_code
_entity_poly.pdbx_strand_id
1 'polypeptide(L)'
;MKAAVLFWCLLILGTTLQPGRAQTLHFIVFADTDDPKIGTANLKTHTYLANDLAPAVAKQSGLTLNFTSYTGDQCRPAEFDARLASLTPGPADVVFFYFAGHGWNNRQNNFPSLILGNANTDRATLESSSRNLLDVYERLRAKNARLTIAIGEACNKERSDEPQQPPTSSRQPDYMKNTAYSPERFSRLFRNYRGGLVLASSQRGQLSNCDPKGGLMSIAVQNTLRRLLSDDQKGPLSWELVLREITRQTEVAAQQAGHRQTPQYRLDLRQSEVASAKPVARPGVSTSPSTPCAPVDAYVNETALTGIKEDLPLLRAMNEKVDSDNADEYARQFLTFYRNQKHFYDNLGQMVFYESSTMPERCRPAFQRSISWIRESTTEINERYQTIQKFALKPRLLAAQARSELPSLITRLEEILEQLDK
;
A
#
# COMPACT_ATOMS: atom_id res chain seq x y z
N MET A 1 -9.54 81.42 9.06
CA MET A 1 -8.39 80.51 8.84
C MET A 1 -8.70 79.14 9.41
N LYS A 2 -8.57 78.12 8.55
CA LYS A 2 -8.38 76.68 8.81
C LYS A 2 -9.56 75.84 9.32
N ALA A 3 -10.14 75.16 8.33
CA ALA A 3 -10.90 73.93 8.40
C ALA A 3 -10.13 72.81 9.13
N ALA A 4 -10.86 71.95 9.85
CA ALA A 4 -10.40 70.62 10.25
C ALA A 4 -11.38 69.60 9.66
N VAL A 5 -10.85 68.84 8.71
CA VAL A 5 -11.51 67.94 7.78
C VAL A 5 -11.90 66.64 8.49
N LEU A 6 -13.15 66.21 8.29
CA LEU A 6 -13.66 64.86 8.52
C LEU A 6 -12.79 63.85 7.75
N PHE A 7 -12.13 62.94 8.47
CA PHE A 7 -11.50 61.76 7.86
C PHE A 7 -11.99 60.50 8.59
N TRP A 8 -13.26 60.15 8.36
CA TRP A 8 -13.75 58.80 8.63
C TRP A 8 -13.41 57.95 7.41
N CYS A 9 -12.21 57.35 7.44
CA CYS A 9 -11.82 56.31 6.49
C CYS A 9 -12.80 55.14 6.61
N LEU A 10 -13.64 55.03 5.59
CA LEU A 10 -14.24 53.79 5.09
C LEU A 10 -13.23 52.63 5.18
N LEU A 11 -13.31 51.86 6.27
CA LEU A 11 -12.81 50.49 6.35
C LEU A 11 -13.71 49.64 5.44
N ILE A 12 -13.53 49.78 4.12
CA ILE A 12 -13.95 48.78 3.16
C ILE A 12 -13.10 47.57 3.49
N LEU A 13 -13.69 46.63 4.22
CA LEU A 13 -13.27 45.24 4.29
C LEU A 13 -13.14 44.77 2.83
N GLY A 14 -11.94 44.91 2.28
CA GLY A 14 -11.54 44.24 1.06
C GLY A 14 -11.52 42.76 1.39
N THR A 15 -12.68 42.10 1.29
CA THR A 15 -12.74 40.67 1.05
C THR A 15 -12.05 40.47 -0.29
N THR A 16 -10.74 40.29 -0.26
CA THR A 16 -9.99 39.74 -1.36
C THR A 16 -10.65 38.40 -1.65
N LEU A 17 -11.51 38.37 -2.68
CA LEU A 17 -11.94 37.15 -3.35
C LEU A 17 -10.64 36.47 -3.78
N GLN A 18 -10.09 35.62 -2.93
CA GLN A 18 -9.00 34.75 -3.32
C GLN A 18 -9.53 33.98 -4.53
N PRO A 19 -8.86 34.06 -5.70
CA PRO A 19 -9.24 33.23 -6.82
C PRO A 19 -9.22 31.79 -6.30
N GLY A 20 -10.40 31.17 -6.26
CA GLY A 20 -10.54 29.81 -5.78
C GLY A 20 -9.59 28.96 -6.60
N ARG A 21 -8.50 28.46 -5.99
CA ARG A 21 -7.55 27.60 -6.68
C ARG A 21 -8.34 26.43 -7.25
N ALA A 22 -8.37 26.33 -8.58
CA ALA A 22 -9.01 25.23 -9.27
C ALA A 22 -8.42 23.92 -8.72
N GLN A 23 -9.28 23.02 -8.27
CA GLN A 23 -8.86 21.74 -7.70
C GLN A 23 -8.19 20.92 -8.79
N THR A 24 -6.99 20.41 -8.53
CA THR A 24 -6.18 19.70 -9.51
C THR A 24 -6.22 18.19 -9.27
N LEU A 25 -6.32 17.42 -10.36
CA LEU A 25 -6.05 15.99 -10.39
C LEU A 25 -4.59 15.79 -10.81
N HIS A 26 -3.72 15.45 -9.87
CA HIS A 26 -2.35 15.03 -10.15
C HIS A 26 -2.36 13.53 -10.47
N PHE A 27 -2.40 13.21 -11.75
CA PHE A 27 -2.44 11.84 -12.25
C PHE A 27 -1.04 11.41 -12.68
N ILE A 28 -0.44 10.48 -11.95
CA ILE A 28 0.96 10.08 -12.08
C ILE A 28 1.01 8.59 -12.47
N VAL A 29 1.61 8.29 -13.63
CA VAL A 29 1.75 6.91 -14.12
C VAL A 29 3.21 6.55 -14.31
N PHE A 30 3.62 5.41 -13.75
CA PHE A 30 4.87 4.74 -14.10
C PHE A 30 4.52 3.41 -14.77
N ALA A 31 4.99 3.20 -15.99
CA ALA A 31 4.72 1.96 -16.72
C ALA A 31 5.99 1.45 -17.40
N ASP A 32 6.41 0.23 -17.08
CA ASP A 32 7.58 -0.41 -17.66
C ASP A 32 7.24 -0.97 -19.07
N THR A 33 7.16 -0.09 -20.07
CA THR A 33 6.69 -0.41 -21.43
C THR A 33 7.75 -1.04 -22.32
N ASP A 34 9.02 -0.91 -21.97
CA ASP A 34 10.14 -1.44 -22.76
C ASP A 34 10.55 -2.85 -22.30
N ASP A 35 9.93 -3.36 -21.23
CA ASP A 35 10.16 -4.74 -20.81
C ASP A 35 9.75 -5.73 -21.91
N PRO A 36 10.63 -6.67 -22.30
CA PRO A 36 10.39 -7.57 -23.43
C PRO A 36 9.28 -8.59 -23.18
N LYS A 37 8.82 -8.80 -21.94
CA LYS A 37 7.79 -9.79 -21.59
C LYS A 37 6.44 -9.15 -21.33
N ILE A 38 6.40 -8.07 -20.54
CA ILE A 38 5.16 -7.43 -20.08
C ILE A 38 4.94 -6.03 -20.66
N GLY A 39 5.91 -5.48 -21.40
CA GLY A 39 5.89 -4.11 -21.91
C GLY A 39 4.68 -3.78 -22.78
N THR A 40 4.24 -4.72 -23.63
CA THR A 40 3.02 -4.53 -24.46
C THR A 40 1.75 -4.43 -23.60
N ALA A 41 1.62 -5.26 -22.56
CA ALA A 41 0.48 -5.19 -21.65
C ALA A 41 0.51 -3.89 -20.82
N ASN A 42 1.69 -3.50 -20.33
CA ASN A 42 1.89 -2.24 -19.61
C ASN A 42 1.56 -1.02 -20.47
N LEU A 43 1.89 -1.04 -21.76
CA LEU A 43 1.55 0.01 -22.71
C LEU A 43 0.02 0.12 -22.92
N LYS A 44 -0.71 -1.00 -22.92
CA LYS A 44 -2.18 -0.99 -22.97
C LYS A 44 -2.78 -0.40 -21.70
N THR A 45 -2.29 -0.82 -20.54
CA THR A 45 -2.67 -0.22 -19.24
C THR A 45 -2.43 1.29 -19.26
N HIS A 46 -1.23 1.74 -19.64
CA HIS A 46 -0.90 3.16 -19.77
C HIS A 46 -1.82 3.90 -20.74
N THR A 47 -2.07 3.34 -21.93
CA THR A 47 -2.94 3.95 -22.95
C THR A 47 -4.35 4.18 -22.41
N TYR A 48 -4.93 3.21 -21.69
CA TYR A 48 -6.22 3.38 -21.04
C TYR A 48 -6.20 4.49 -19.98
N LEU A 49 -5.17 4.51 -19.13
CA LEU A 49 -5.03 5.51 -18.07
C LEU A 49 -4.89 6.93 -18.65
N ALA A 50 -4.05 7.09 -19.67
CA ALA A 50 -3.72 8.38 -20.28
C ALA A 50 -4.85 8.93 -21.16
N ASN A 51 -5.49 8.07 -21.96
CA ASN A 51 -6.41 8.53 -23.00
C ASN A 51 -7.89 8.42 -22.60
N ASP A 52 -8.22 7.64 -21.57
CA ASP A 52 -9.60 7.47 -21.10
C ASP A 52 -9.75 7.89 -19.64
N LEU A 53 -9.12 7.17 -18.70
CA LEU A 53 -9.44 7.36 -17.29
C LEU A 53 -9.06 8.75 -16.77
N ALA A 54 -7.81 9.20 -16.97
CA ALA A 54 -7.38 10.50 -16.43
C ALA A 54 -8.18 11.68 -17.03
N PRO A 55 -8.39 11.76 -18.37
CA PRO A 55 -9.26 12.78 -18.96
C PRO A 55 -10.71 12.69 -18.47
N ALA A 56 -11.27 11.48 -18.35
CA ALA A 56 -12.64 11.29 -17.87
C ALA A 56 -12.77 11.76 -16.42
N VAL A 57 -11.87 11.37 -15.52
CA VAL A 57 -11.91 11.81 -14.12
C VAL A 57 -11.83 13.33 -14.02
N ALA A 58 -10.89 13.94 -14.72
CA ALA A 58 -10.71 15.39 -14.71
C ALA A 58 -11.95 16.12 -15.22
N LYS A 59 -12.43 15.76 -16.43
CA LYS A 59 -13.59 16.39 -17.07
C LYS A 59 -14.87 16.21 -16.24
N GLN A 60 -15.18 14.97 -15.87
CA GLN A 60 -16.45 14.62 -15.23
C GLN A 60 -16.50 15.09 -13.77
N SER A 61 -15.35 15.19 -13.10
CA SER A 61 -15.27 15.71 -11.72
C SER A 61 -15.03 17.23 -11.67
N GLY A 62 -14.90 17.93 -12.80
CA GLY A 62 -14.54 19.35 -12.81
C GLY A 62 -13.21 19.65 -12.09
N LEU A 63 -12.20 18.82 -12.33
CA LEU A 63 -10.83 18.99 -11.82
C LEU A 63 -9.91 19.38 -12.99
N THR A 64 -8.90 20.21 -12.72
CA THR A 64 -7.84 20.49 -13.69
C THR A 64 -6.92 19.28 -13.78
N LEU A 65 -6.69 18.73 -14.98
CA LEU A 65 -5.80 17.59 -15.16
C LEU A 65 -4.33 18.04 -15.15
N ASN A 66 -3.55 17.50 -14.23
CA ASN A 66 -2.09 17.49 -14.27
C ASN A 66 -1.63 16.04 -14.47
N PHE A 67 -1.54 15.62 -15.73
CA PHE A 67 -1.10 14.28 -16.09
C PHE A 67 0.43 14.24 -16.28
N THR A 68 1.08 13.30 -15.61
CA THR A 68 2.50 13.01 -15.78
C THR A 68 2.69 11.51 -15.92
N SER A 69 3.40 11.06 -16.95
CA SER A 69 3.71 9.66 -17.14
C SER A 69 5.19 9.42 -17.43
N TYR A 70 5.68 8.28 -16.97
CA TYR A 70 7.05 7.82 -17.13
C TYR A 70 6.99 6.40 -17.70
N THR A 71 7.37 6.28 -18.97
CA THR A 71 7.33 5.03 -19.74
C THR A 71 8.71 4.67 -20.26
N GLY A 72 8.93 3.41 -20.59
CA GLY A 72 10.20 2.92 -21.13
C GLY A 72 11.40 3.28 -20.26
N ASP A 73 12.43 3.87 -20.86
CA ASP A 73 13.65 4.34 -20.19
C ASP A 73 13.43 5.37 -19.07
N GLN A 74 12.29 6.05 -19.05
CA GLN A 74 11.91 6.99 -18.00
C GLN A 74 11.30 6.30 -16.76
N CYS A 75 10.91 5.03 -16.86
CA CYS A 75 10.41 4.25 -15.73
C CYS A 75 11.58 3.81 -14.83
N ARG A 76 12.24 4.77 -14.17
CA ARG A 76 13.47 4.56 -13.41
C ARG A 76 13.45 5.25 -12.04
N PRO A 77 14.28 4.81 -11.08
CA PRO A 77 14.23 5.31 -9.69
C PRO A 77 14.43 6.82 -9.58
N ALA A 78 15.35 7.37 -10.38
CA ALA A 78 15.65 8.81 -10.36
C ALA A 78 14.42 9.68 -10.72
N GLU A 79 13.70 9.32 -11.79
CA GLU A 79 12.49 10.05 -12.19
C GLU A 79 11.37 9.89 -11.17
N PHE A 80 11.23 8.69 -10.61
CA PHE A 80 10.28 8.40 -9.55
C PHE A 80 10.51 9.29 -8.33
N ASP A 81 11.73 9.29 -7.79
CA ASP A 81 12.04 10.05 -6.59
C ASP A 81 11.96 11.56 -6.85
N ALA A 82 12.43 12.04 -8.01
CA ALA A 82 12.30 13.43 -8.42
C ALA A 82 10.83 13.87 -8.53
N ARG A 83 9.97 13.01 -9.08
CA ARG A 83 8.53 13.30 -9.18
C ARG A 83 7.86 13.37 -7.81
N LEU A 84 8.12 12.41 -6.93
CA LEU A 84 7.56 12.42 -5.58
C LEU A 84 8.08 13.60 -4.73
N ALA A 85 9.33 13.99 -4.92
CA ALA A 85 9.92 15.14 -4.23
C ALA A 85 9.26 16.46 -4.68
N SER A 86 9.11 16.65 -5.99
CA SER A 86 8.56 17.89 -6.60
C SER A 86 7.04 18.01 -6.50
N LEU A 87 6.31 16.94 -6.19
CA LEU A 87 4.87 16.97 -6.07
C LEU A 87 4.42 17.81 -4.85
N THR A 88 3.71 18.91 -5.13
CA THR A 88 3.12 19.83 -4.14
C THR A 88 1.62 20.03 -4.39
N PRO A 89 0.77 19.05 -4.02
CA PRO A 89 -0.67 19.15 -4.22
C PRO A 89 -1.29 20.10 -3.20
N GLY A 90 -2.36 20.79 -3.60
CA GLY A 90 -3.19 21.59 -2.71
C GLY A 90 -4.10 20.72 -1.82
N PRO A 91 -4.62 21.27 -0.70
CA PRO A 91 -5.45 20.51 0.25
C PRO A 91 -6.85 20.11 -0.29
N ALA A 92 -7.21 20.59 -1.48
CA ALA A 92 -8.44 20.23 -2.18
C ALA A 92 -8.20 19.29 -3.38
N ASP A 93 -6.93 19.03 -3.72
CA ASP A 93 -6.51 18.27 -4.89
C ASP A 93 -6.67 16.76 -4.68
N VAL A 94 -6.65 16.05 -5.80
CA VAL A 94 -6.59 14.58 -5.84
C VAL A 94 -5.23 14.17 -6.37
N VAL A 95 -4.58 13.22 -5.69
CA VAL A 95 -3.39 12.54 -6.20
C VAL A 95 -3.79 11.13 -6.58
N PHE A 96 -3.56 10.76 -7.84
CA PHE A 96 -3.81 9.43 -8.37
C PHE A 96 -2.50 8.88 -8.91
N PHE A 97 -1.91 7.92 -8.22
CA PHE A 97 -0.69 7.23 -8.62
C PHE A 97 -1.02 5.82 -9.14
N TYR A 98 -0.46 5.46 -10.28
CA TYR A 98 -0.55 4.13 -10.85
C TYR A 98 0.82 3.63 -11.29
N PHE A 99 1.18 2.42 -10.88
CA PHE A 99 2.35 1.70 -11.39
C PHE A 99 1.92 0.43 -12.12
N ALA A 100 2.50 0.17 -13.30
CA ALA A 100 2.36 -1.07 -14.05
C ALA A 100 3.74 -1.60 -14.44
N GLY A 101 4.13 -2.76 -13.93
CA GLY A 101 5.45 -3.30 -14.19
C GLY A 101 5.81 -4.50 -13.33
N HIS A 102 7.10 -4.80 -13.26
CA HIS A 102 7.59 -5.84 -12.37
C HIS A 102 7.48 -5.41 -10.92
N GLY A 103 7.35 -6.43 -10.07
CA GLY A 103 7.42 -6.25 -8.63
C GLY A 103 7.89 -7.51 -7.96
N TRP A 104 8.14 -7.37 -6.68
CA TRP A 104 8.52 -8.48 -5.82
C TRP A 104 8.11 -8.16 -4.39
N ASN A 105 7.95 -9.19 -3.57
CA ASN A 105 7.88 -8.98 -2.13
C ASN A 105 9.30 -8.97 -1.57
N ASN A 106 9.76 -7.81 -1.08
CA ASN A 106 11.07 -7.68 -0.45
C ASN A 106 11.03 -7.94 1.07
N ARG A 107 9.92 -8.48 1.58
CA ARG A 107 9.67 -8.81 3.00
C ARG A 107 9.53 -7.62 3.94
N GLN A 108 9.44 -6.38 3.44
CA GLN A 108 9.22 -5.21 4.30
C GLN A 108 7.80 -5.16 4.85
N ASN A 109 6.80 -5.51 4.03
CA ASN A 109 5.40 -5.60 4.41
C ASN A 109 4.61 -6.45 3.39
N ASN A 110 3.28 -6.49 3.53
CA ASN A 110 2.42 -7.28 2.64
C ASN A 110 2.26 -6.71 1.24
N PHE A 111 2.65 -5.46 0.96
CA PHE A 111 2.52 -4.83 -0.35
C PHE A 111 3.77 -5.07 -1.21
N PRO A 112 3.63 -5.09 -2.54
CA PRO A 112 4.76 -5.30 -3.43
C PRO A 112 5.72 -4.11 -3.43
N SER A 113 7.00 -4.40 -3.64
CA SER A 113 8.00 -3.43 -4.04
C SER A 113 8.00 -3.31 -5.56
N LEU A 114 7.73 -2.09 -6.03
CA LEU A 114 7.61 -1.73 -7.44
C LEU A 114 9.01 -1.59 -8.02
N ILE A 115 9.39 -2.43 -8.99
CA ILE A 115 10.72 -2.37 -9.60
C ILE A 115 10.71 -1.30 -10.68
N LEU A 116 11.56 -0.28 -10.52
CA LEU A 116 11.70 0.80 -11.49
C LEU A 116 12.95 0.52 -12.34
N GLY A 117 12.73 0.09 -13.58
CA GLY A 117 13.78 -0.26 -14.54
C GLY A 117 14.03 -1.76 -14.61
N ASN A 118 15.29 -2.17 -14.78
CA ASN A 118 15.61 -3.57 -15.09
C ASN A 118 15.27 -4.54 -13.94
N ALA A 119 14.29 -5.40 -14.17
CA ALA A 119 13.90 -6.44 -13.24
C ALA A 119 14.79 -7.70 -13.30
N ASN A 120 15.67 -7.87 -14.28
CA ASN A 120 16.59 -9.01 -14.36
C ASN A 120 17.97 -8.62 -13.83
N THR A 121 18.05 -8.37 -12.54
CA THR A 121 19.27 -7.94 -11.85
C THR A 121 19.36 -8.60 -10.47
N ASP A 122 20.52 -8.49 -9.83
CA ASP A 122 20.76 -9.06 -8.52
C ASP A 122 19.90 -8.39 -7.43
N ARG A 123 19.75 -9.08 -6.30
CA ARG A 123 18.91 -8.59 -5.20
C ARG A 123 19.33 -7.21 -4.70
N ALA A 124 20.63 -6.92 -4.57
CA ALA A 124 21.08 -5.63 -4.04
C ALA A 124 20.67 -4.48 -4.99
N THR A 125 20.81 -4.71 -6.29
CA THR A 125 20.33 -3.76 -7.29
C THR A 125 18.81 -3.58 -7.22
N LEU A 126 18.02 -4.67 -7.08
CA LEU A 126 16.56 -4.60 -6.92
C LEU A 126 16.12 -3.79 -5.70
N GLU A 127 16.79 -3.96 -4.55
CA GLU A 127 16.47 -3.18 -3.35
C GLU A 127 16.70 -1.68 -3.60
N SER A 128 17.77 -1.32 -4.34
CA SER A 128 18.04 0.09 -4.67
C SER A 128 17.11 0.66 -5.74
N SER A 129 16.65 -0.18 -6.68
CA SER A 129 15.82 0.21 -7.82
C SER A 129 14.31 0.03 -7.60
N SER A 130 13.89 -0.49 -6.44
CA SER A 130 12.48 -0.69 -6.13
C SER A 130 11.97 0.22 -5.01
N ARG A 131 10.66 0.47 -5.00
CA ARG A 131 9.99 1.26 -3.96
C ARG A 131 8.78 0.49 -3.46
N ASN A 132 8.67 0.27 -2.15
CA ASN A 132 7.51 -0.41 -1.59
C ASN A 132 6.23 0.40 -1.79
N LEU A 133 5.17 -0.22 -2.32
CA LEU A 133 3.93 0.48 -2.68
C LEU A 133 3.25 1.14 -1.47
N LEU A 134 3.31 0.53 -0.29
CA LEU A 134 2.74 1.12 0.92
C LEU A 134 3.51 2.38 1.32
N ASP A 135 4.84 2.35 1.28
CA ASP A 135 5.67 3.52 1.56
C ASP A 135 5.42 4.65 0.54
N VAL A 136 5.22 4.30 -0.73
CA VAL A 136 4.84 5.25 -1.78
C VAL A 136 3.50 5.91 -1.43
N TYR A 137 2.50 5.11 -1.07
CA TYR A 137 1.20 5.62 -0.63
C TYR A 137 1.33 6.56 0.57
N GLU A 138 2.07 6.16 1.61
CA GLU A 138 2.27 6.98 2.82
C GLU A 138 3.00 8.30 2.51
N ARG A 139 4.03 8.27 1.67
CA ARG A 139 4.73 9.48 1.18
C ARG A 139 3.79 10.42 0.41
N LEU A 140 2.89 9.89 -0.42
CA LEU A 140 1.91 10.69 -1.15
C LEU A 140 0.81 11.24 -0.24
N ARG A 141 0.37 10.45 0.76
CA ARG A 141 -0.60 10.89 1.78
C ARG A 141 -0.06 12.04 2.62
N ALA A 142 1.22 11.99 2.99
CA ALA A 142 1.90 13.03 3.74
C ALA A 142 1.94 14.40 3.01
N LYS A 143 1.69 14.42 1.70
CA LYS A 143 1.56 15.67 0.92
C LYS A 143 0.22 16.40 1.15
N ASN A 144 -0.68 15.85 1.97
CA ASN A 144 -1.94 16.47 2.39
C ASN A 144 -2.88 16.87 1.25
N ALA A 145 -2.85 16.13 0.13
CA ALA A 145 -3.94 16.18 -0.85
C ALA A 145 -5.26 15.76 -0.19
N ARG A 146 -6.39 16.21 -0.73
CA ARG A 146 -7.71 15.83 -0.20
C ARG A 146 -7.89 14.32 -0.28
N LEU A 147 -7.62 13.75 -1.44
CA LEU A 147 -7.74 12.32 -1.73
C LEU A 147 -6.44 11.83 -2.37
N THR A 148 -5.87 10.75 -1.83
CA THR A 148 -4.70 10.06 -2.39
C THR A 148 -5.08 8.63 -2.76
N ILE A 149 -4.83 8.25 -3.99
CA ILE A 149 -5.06 6.91 -4.51
C ILE A 149 -3.72 6.39 -5.03
N ALA A 150 -3.27 5.24 -4.55
CA ALA A 150 -2.07 4.58 -5.04
C ALA A 150 -2.40 3.15 -5.48
N ILE A 151 -2.13 2.83 -6.74
CA ILE A 151 -2.40 1.51 -7.30
C ILE A 151 -1.08 0.95 -7.85
N GLY A 152 -0.73 -0.26 -7.43
CA GLY A 152 0.42 -0.99 -7.96
C GLY A 152 -0.01 -2.30 -8.61
N GLU A 153 0.15 -2.36 -9.93
CA GLU A 153 0.02 -3.58 -10.71
C GLU A 153 1.40 -4.22 -10.86
N ALA A 154 1.75 -5.08 -9.89
CA ALA A 154 3.06 -5.69 -9.80
C ALA A 154 2.99 -7.03 -9.06
N CYS A 155 3.90 -7.95 -9.37
CA CYS A 155 4.01 -9.21 -8.63
C CYS A 155 4.36 -8.93 -7.17
N ASN A 156 3.82 -9.75 -6.27
CA ASN A 156 4.05 -9.66 -4.84
C ASN A 156 4.56 -10.98 -4.27
N LYS A 157 5.33 -11.69 -5.10
CA LYS A 157 5.99 -12.93 -4.73
C LYS A 157 7.45 -12.61 -4.39
N GLU A 158 7.98 -13.29 -3.39
CA GLU A 158 9.41 -13.25 -3.13
C GLU A 158 10.16 -13.86 -4.30
N ARG A 159 11.30 -13.28 -4.65
CA ARG A 159 12.19 -13.89 -5.65
C ARG A 159 13.04 -14.96 -4.99
N SER A 160 12.84 -16.21 -5.40
CA SER A 160 13.90 -17.23 -5.43
C SER A 160 14.91 -16.87 -6.53
N ASP A 161 16.13 -17.42 -6.47
CA ASP A 161 17.21 -17.12 -7.44
C ASP A 161 16.87 -17.46 -8.91
N GLU A 162 15.73 -18.10 -9.17
CA GLU A 162 15.20 -18.32 -10.52
C GLU A 162 14.16 -17.27 -10.94
N PRO A 163 14.31 -16.63 -12.11
CA PRO A 163 13.31 -15.72 -12.66
C PRO A 163 12.03 -16.49 -13.03
N GLN A 164 10.98 -16.38 -12.21
CA GLN A 164 9.68 -16.90 -12.58
C GLN A 164 9.02 -15.98 -13.60
N GLN A 165 8.68 -16.54 -14.76
CA GLN A 165 7.98 -15.79 -15.80
C GLN A 165 6.52 -15.58 -15.40
N PRO A 166 5.97 -14.35 -15.49
CA PRO A 166 4.54 -14.18 -15.38
C PRO A 166 3.88 -14.86 -16.58
N PRO A 167 2.93 -15.78 -16.37
CA PRO A 167 2.25 -16.45 -17.45
C PRO A 167 1.33 -15.48 -18.20
N THR A 168 1.25 -15.63 -19.53
CA THR A 168 0.38 -14.84 -20.41
C THR A 168 -0.90 -15.62 -20.71
N SER A 169 -2.06 -14.95 -20.63
CA SER A 169 -3.36 -15.57 -20.96
C SER A 169 -3.71 -15.42 -22.45
N SER A 170 -4.35 -16.43 -23.04
CA SER A 170 -4.86 -16.45 -24.43
C SER A 170 -6.33 -16.00 -24.55
N ARG A 171 -6.87 -15.29 -23.56
CA ARG A 171 -8.29 -14.95 -23.48
C ARG A 171 -8.76 -14.08 -24.66
N GLN A 172 -9.87 -14.47 -25.28
CA GLN A 172 -10.50 -13.74 -26.40
C GLN A 172 -10.85 -12.28 -26.05
N PRO A 173 -10.67 -11.31 -26.97
CA PRO A 173 -11.02 -9.90 -26.77
C PRO A 173 -12.46 -9.71 -26.31
N ASP A 174 -12.66 -8.93 -25.25
CA ASP A 174 -13.98 -8.45 -24.88
C ASP A 174 -14.11 -7.03 -25.42
N TYR A 175 -14.85 -6.88 -26.53
CA TYR A 175 -15.06 -5.60 -27.17
C TYR A 175 -16.14 -4.84 -26.40
N MET A 176 -15.73 -3.92 -25.53
CA MET A 176 -16.67 -3.13 -24.75
C MET A 176 -17.27 -1.96 -25.54
N LYS A 177 -18.57 -1.73 -25.33
CA LYS A 177 -19.37 -0.64 -25.93
C LYS A 177 -18.89 0.75 -25.50
N ASN A 178 -19.11 1.75 -26.36
CA ASN A 178 -18.99 3.16 -26.00
C ASN A 178 -19.84 3.46 -24.76
N THR A 179 -19.26 4.13 -23.76
CA THR A 179 -19.89 4.41 -22.47
C THR A 179 -20.04 5.92 -22.29
N ALA A 180 -21.26 6.39 -22.02
CA ALA A 180 -21.50 7.75 -21.55
C ALA A 180 -21.31 7.80 -20.03
N TYR A 181 -20.71 8.88 -19.51
CA TYR A 181 -20.29 9.00 -18.11
C TYR A 181 -21.17 9.99 -17.34
N SER A 182 -21.43 9.71 -16.05
CA SER A 182 -22.14 10.63 -15.14
C SER A 182 -21.17 11.51 -14.34
N PRO A 183 -21.21 12.85 -14.51
CA PRO A 183 -20.43 13.79 -13.69
C PRO A 183 -20.64 13.60 -12.17
N GLU A 184 -21.88 13.31 -11.75
CA GLU A 184 -22.26 13.16 -10.35
C GLU A 184 -21.58 11.95 -9.71
N ARG A 185 -21.47 10.85 -10.46
CA ARG A 185 -20.83 9.61 -9.99
C ARG A 185 -19.31 9.77 -9.88
N PHE A 186 -18.69 10.46 -10.85
CA PHE A 186 -17.29 10.85 -10.75
C PHE A 186 -17.03 11.78 -9.56
N SER A 187 -17.83 12.84 -9.41
CA SER A 187 -17.79 13.74 -8.26
C SER A 187 -17.90 12.99 -6.93
N ARG A 188 -18.77 11.98 -6.84
CA ARG A 188 -18.90 11.16 -5.64
C ARG A 188 -17.62 10.43 -5.26
N LEU A 189 -16.90 9.82 -6.21
CA LEU A 189 -15.66 9.10 -5.89
C LEU A 189 -14.46 10.04 -5.70
N PHE A 190 -14.36 11.07 -6.53
CA PHE A 190 -13.14 11.88 -6.61
C PHE A 190 -13.23 13.19 -5.83
N ARG A 191 -14.42 13.72 -5.53
CA ARG A 191 -14.64 14.97 -4.77
C ARG A 191 -15.17 14.78 -3.35
N ASN A 192 -15.95 13.74 -3.12
CA ASN A 192 -16.65 13.59 -1.84
C ASN A 192 -15.89 12.74 -0.82
N TYR A 193 -14.69 12.25 -1.15
CA TYR A 193 -13.82 11.56 -0.22
C TYR A 193 -12.63 12.43 0.20
N ARG A 194 -12.22 12.21 1.46
CA ARG A 194 -10.95 12.63 2.04
C ARG A 194 -10.17 11.41 2.47
N GLY A 195 -8.86 11.54 2.58
CA GLY A 195 -8.00 10.46 3.04
C GLY A 195 -7.30 9.77 1.87
N GLY A 196 -7.23 8.45 1.89
CA GLY A 196 -6.72 7.74 0.74
C GLY A 196 -6.97 6.24 0.74
N LEU A 197 -6.51 5.61 -0.33
CA LEU A 197 -6.52 4.17 -0.50
C LEU A 197 -5.27 3.71 -1.24
N VAL A 198 -4.83 2.50 -0.92
CA VAL A 198 -3.80 1.77 -1.66
C VAL A 198 -4.33 0.43 -2.11
N LEU A 199 -4.06 0.06 -3.36
CA LEU A 199 -4.49 -1.21 -3.99
C LEU A 199 -3.28 -1.86 -4.66
N ALA A 200 -3.00 -3.12 -4.32
CA ALA A 200 -2.04 -3.96 -5.03
C ALA A 200 -2.79 -5.03 -5.84
N SER A 201 -2.30 -5.33 -7.04
CA SER A 201 -2.90 -6.35 -7.92
C SER A 201 -2.76 -7.78 -7.42
N SER A 202 -1.90 -8.03 -6.46
CA SER A 202 -1.65 -9.34 -5.87
C SER A 202 -1.29 -9.23 -4.38
N GLN A 203 -1.82 -10.15 -3.58
CA GLN A 203 -1.41 -10.34 -2.19
C GLN A 203 -0.03 -11.01 -2.10
N ARG A 204 0.59 -10.94 -0.92
CA ARG A 204 1.90 -11.55 -0.68
C ARG A 204 1.93 -13.02 -1.10
N GLY A 205 3.02 -13.42 -1.75
CA GLY A 205 3.24 -14.75 -2.30
C GLY A 205 2.67 -14.99 -3.70
N GLN A 206 1.94 -14.04 -4.29
CA GLN A 206 1.27 -14.22 -5.59
C GLN A 206 1.92 -13.40 -6.73
N LEU A 207 1.73 -13.90 -7.95
CA LEU A 207 2.09 -13.17 -9.18
C LEU A 207 0.97 -12.20 -9.55
N SER A 208 1.34 -11.16 -10.29
CA SER A 208 0.41 -10.29 -11.01
C SER A 208 0.49 -10.65 -12.48
N ASN A 209 -0.61 -11.15 -13.04
CA ASN A 209 -0.66 -11.68 -14.39
C ASN A 209 -1.20 -10.64 -15.37
N CYS A 210 -0.86 -10.83 -16.63
CA CYS A 210 -1.33 -10.00 -17.74
C CYS A 210 -1.70 -10.86 -18.94
N ASP A 211 -2.47 -10.26 -19.85
CA ASP A 211 -2.74 -10.79 -21.17
C ASP A 211 -2.39 -9.72 -22.23
N PRO A 212 -2.47 -10.02 -23.54
CA PRO A 212 -2.15 -9.05 -24.60
C PRO A 212 -2.99 -7.76 -24.59
N LYS A 213 -4.05 -7.66 -23.78
CA LYS A 213 -4.92 -6.47 -23.64
C LYS A 213 -4.55 -5.61 -22.44
N GLY A 214 -3.74 -6.12 -21.52
CA GLY A 214 -3.34 -5.43 -20.29
C GLY A 214 -3.14 -6.37 -19.11
N GLY A 215 -2.77 -5.82 -17.96
CA GLY A 215 -2.82 -6.54 -16.70
C GLY A 215 -4.25 -6.96 -16.33
N LEU A 216 -4.39 -8.12 -15.67
CA LEU A 216 -5.73 -8.61 -15.29
C LEU A 216 -6.45 -7.62 -14.36
N MET A 217 -5.72 -6.97 -13.46
CA MET A 217 -6.29 -5.95 -12.58
C MET A 217 -6.60 -4.66 -13.35
N SER A 218 -5.74 -4.21 -14.27
CA SER A 218 -5.99 -2.98 -15.04
C SER A 218 -7.25 -3.11 -15.92
N ILE A 219 -7.47 -4.28 -16.52
CA ILE A 219 -8.72 -4.61 -17.23
C ILE A 219 -9.91 -4.58 -16.26
N ALA A 220 -9.78 -5.17 -15.06
CA ALA A 220 -10.83 -5.12 -14.06
C ALA A 220 -11.13 -3.69 -13.58
N VAL A 221 -10.11 -2.85 -13.38
CA VAL A 221 -10.24 -1.41 -13.07
C VAL A 221 -11.01 -0.71 -14.19
N GLN A 222 -10.61 -0.92 -15.44
CA GLN A 222 -11.27 -0.33 -16.60
C GLN A 222 -12.74 -0.70 -16.68
N ASN A 223 -13.05 -1.99 -16.63
CA ASN A 223 -14.41 -2.50 -16.75
C ASN A 223 -15.28 -2.03 -15.58
N THR A 224 -14.73 -2.07 -14.37
CA THR A 224 -15.43 -1.66 -13.14
C THR A 224 -15.73 -0.17 -13.16
N LEU A 225 -14.74 0.68 -13.46
CA LEU A 225 -14.95 2.13 -13.46
C LEU A 225 -15.86 2.56 -14.60
N ARG A 226 -15.69 2.01 -15.81
CA ARG A 226 -16.59 2.31 -16.94
C ARG A 226 -18.02 1.96 -16.60
N ARG A 227 -18.25 0.74 -16.09
CA ARG A 227 -19.59 0.31 -15.67
C ARG A 227 -20.09 1.17 -14.53
N LEU A 228 -19.38 1.28 -13.41
CA LEU A 228 -19.88 1.95 -12.21
C LEU A 228 -19.99 3.47 -12.33
N LEU A 229 -19.39 4.10 -13.34
CA LEU A 229 -19.44 5.55 -13.56
C LEU A 229 -20.27 5.96 -14.78
N SER A 230 -20.92 5.01 -15.46
CA SER A 230 -21.83 5.35 -16.55
C SER A 230 -23.10 6.04 -16.07
N ASP A 231 -23.71 6.80 -16.96
CA ASP A 231 -24.93 7.57 -16.71
C ASP A 231 -26.19 6.71 -16.54
N ASP A 232 -26.20 5.51 -17.13
CA ASP A 232 -27.26 4.53 -16.97
C ASP A 232 -27.22 3.78 -15.62
N GLN A 233 -26.11 3.86 -14.85
CA GLN A 233 -26.03 3.20 -13.54
C GLN A 233 -26.79 3.93 -12.45
N LYS A 234 -27.59 3.15 -11.73
CA LYS A 234 -28.33 3.59 -10.56
C LYS A 234 -27.76 2.99 -9.27
N GLY A 235 -28.14 3.55 -8.14
CA GLY A 235 -27.80 3.01 -6.82
C GLY A 235 -26.53 3.60 -6.19
N PRO A 236 -26.19 3.11 -4.98
CA PRO A 236 -25.07 3.63 -4.19
C PRO A 236 -23.74 3.41 -4.91
N LEU A 237 -22.78 4.30 -4.65
CA LEU A 237 -21.43 4.23 -5.21
C LEU A 237 -20.45 4.67 -4.13
N SER A 238 -19.46 3.82 -3.88
CA SER A 238 -18.39 4.04 -2.90
C SER A 238 -17.11 3.37 -3.38
N TRP A 239 -15.97 3.77 -2.80
CA TRP A 239 -14.69 3.14 -3.14
C TRP A 239 -14.64 1.67 -2.70
N GLU A 240 -15.31 1.30 -1.61
CA GLU A 240 -15.43 -0.08 -1.15
C GLU A 240 -16.13 -0.95 -2.21
N LEU A 241 -17.21 -0.46 -2.83
CA LEU A 241 -17.89 -1.16 -3.92
C LEU A 241 -16.97 -1.31 -5.15
N VAL A 242 -16.24 -0.25 -5.50
CA VAL A 242 -15.30 -0.25 -6.62
C VAL A 242 -14.19 -1.28 -6.40
N LEU A 243 -13.53 -1.26 -5.23
CA LEU A 243 -12.44 -2.17 -4.91
C LEU A 243 -12.92 -3.62 -4.84
N ARG A 244 -14.07 -3.89 -4.22
CA ARG A 244 -14.67 -5.22 -4.19
C ARG A 244 -14.91 -5.78 -5.59
N GLU A 245 -15.42 -4.96 -6.50
CA GLU A 245 -15.69 -5.38 -7.87
C GLU A 245 -14.40 -5.58 -8.68
N ILE A 246 -13.38 -4.74 -8.50
CA ILE A 246 -12.05 -4.93 -9.09
C ILE A 246 -11.44 -6.24 -8.62
N THR A 247 -11.44 -6.51 -7.31
CA THR A 247 -10.95 -7.76 -6.72
C THR A 247 -11.67 -8.95 -7.35
N ARG A 248 -13.00 -8.96 -7.32
CA ARG A 248 -13.82 -10.05 -7.88
C ARG A 248 -13.52 -10.31 -9.36
N GLN A 249 -13.45 -9.27 -10.19
CA GLN A 249 -13.18 -9.44 -11.62
C GLN A 249 -11.76 -9.94 -11.88
N THR A 250 -10.78 -9.46 -11.12
CA THR A 250 -9.39 -9.90 -11.24
C THR A 250 -9.26 -11.39 -10.87
N GLU A 251 -9.87 -11.81 -9.77
CA GLU A 251 -9.84 -13.21 -9.32
C GLU A 251 -10.50 -14.15 -10.33
N VAL A 252 -11.66 -13.78 -10.87
CA VAL A 252 -12.33 -14.55 -11.93
C VAL A 252 -11.45 -14.66 -13.18
N ALA A 253 -10.83 -13.55 -13.60
CA ALA A 253 -9.95 -13.56 -14.76
C ALA A 253 -8.70 -14.43 -14.55
N ALA A 254 -8.10 -14.36 -13.36
CA ALA A 254 -6.95 -15.17 -13.01
C ALA A 254 -7.30 -16.66 -12.94
N GLN A 255 -8.42 -17.01 -12.31
CA GLN A 255 -8.91 -18.38 -12.25
C GLN A 255 -9.17 -18.96 -13.64
N GLN A 256 -9.78 -18.17 -14.55
CA GLN A 256 -10.00 -18.57 -15.94
C GLN A 256 -8.70 -18.77 -16.72
N ALA A 257 -7.62 -18.10 -16.32
CA ALA A 257 -6.28 -18.30 -16.87
C ALA A 257 -5.49 -19.43 -16.19
N GLY A 258 -6.06 -20.13 -15.19
CA GLY A 258 -5.37 -21.18 -14.45
C GLY A 258 -4.35 -20.65 -13.43
N HIS A 259 -4.54 -19.41 -12.96
CA HIS A 259 -3.66 -18.75 -12.00
C HIS A 259 -4.43 -18.32 -10.74
N ARG A 260 -3.68 -18.04 -9.68
CA ARG A 260 -4.20 -17.38 -8.48
C ARG A 260 -3.67 -15.96 -8.43
N GLN A 261 -4.57 -14.99 -8.40
CA GLN A 261 -4.26 -13.59 -8.19
C GLN A 261 -5.42 -12.92 -7.46
N THR A 262 -5.16 -12.50 -6.23
CA THR A 262 -6.10 -11.86 -5.33
C THR A 262 -5.57 -10.46 -5.02
N PRO A 263 -6.21 -9.40 -5.54
CA PRO A 263 -5.88 -8.03 -5.17
C PRO A 263 -6.13 -7.77 -3.68
N GLN A 264 -5.27 -6.97 -3.07
CA GLN A 264 -5.40 -6.53 -1.67
C GLN A 264 -5.41 -5.00 -1.60
N TYR A 265 -6.09 -4.44 -0.61
CA TYR A 265 -6.18 -3.00 -0.46
C TYR A 265 -6.29 -2.56 1.00
N ARG A 266 -5.92 -1.30 1.25
CA ARG A 266 -6.17 -0.59 2.51
C ARG A 266 -6.94 0.70 2.22
N LEU A 267 -7.88 1.02 3.11
CA LEU A 267 -8.73 2.20 3.05
C LEU A 267 -8.51 3.09 4.28
N ASP A 268 -8.09 4.32 4.05
CA ASP A 268 -8.05 5.38 5.06
C ASP A 268 -9.02 6.51 4.65
N LEU A 269 -10.21 6.13 4.15
CA LEU A 269 -11.17 7.05 3.56
C LEU A 269 -12.16 7.62 4.59
N ARG A 270 -12.53 8.88 4.40
CA ARG A 270 -13.63 9.55 5.11
C ARG A 270 -14.49 10.29 4.11
N GLN A 271 -15.81 10.14 4.19
CA GLN A 271 -16.69 10.98 3.39
C GLN A 271 -16.61 12.43 3.87
N SER A 272 -16.60 13.37 2.94
CA SER A 272 -16.61 14.80 3.23
C SER A 272 -17.98 15.21 3.79
N GLU A 273 -17.99 15.93 4.91
CA GLU A 273 -19.21 16.40 5.60
C GLU A 273 -20.18 17.21 4.71
N VAL A 274 -19.72 17.70 3.55
CA VAL A 274 -20.53 18.42 2.57
C VAL A 274 -21.65 17.56 1.96
N ALA A 275 -21.61 16.23 2.11
CA ALA A 275 -22.65 15.33 1.61
C ALA A 275 -23.85 15.11 2.56
N SER A 276 -23.87 15.70 3.76
CA SER A 276 -24.97 15.54 4.71
C SER A 276 -25.42 16.86 5.32
N ALA A 277 -25.99 17.75 4.50
CA ALA A 277 -26.79 18.85 5.01
C ALA A 277 -28.24 18.37 5.26
N LYS A 278 -28.49 17.81 6.44
CA LYS A 278 -29.81 17.93 7.09
C LYS A 278 -29.71 18.97 8.23
N PRO A 279 -30.82 19.65 8.57
CA PRO A 279 -30.77 20.85 9.41
C PRO A 279 -30.28 20.55 10.82
N VAL A 280 -29.43 21.45 11.30
CA VAL A 280 -28.90 21.51 12.66
C VAL A 280 -30.02 21.52 13.68
N ALA A 281 -29.99 20.56 14.61
CA ALA A 281 -30.54 20.71 15.95
C ALA A 281 -29.36 20.80 16.94
N ARG A 282 -29.42 21.79 17.84
CA ARG A 282 -28.40 22.12 18.84
C ARG A 282 -28.12 20.94 19.81
N PRO A 283 -26.93 20.93 20.43
CA PRO A 283 -26.41 19.77 21.14
C PRO A 283 -27.11 19.57 22.49
N GLY A 284 -27.83 18.46 22.61
CA GLY A 284 -28.02 17.83 23.92
C GLY A 284 -26.73 17.13 24.30
N VAL A 285 -26.17 17.48 25.46
CA VAL A 285 -25.10 16.71 26.10
C VAL A 285 -25.68 15.32 26.40
N SER A 286 -25.50 14.40 25.46
CA SER A 286 -25.74 12.98 25.67
C SER A 286 -24.50 12.42 26.33
N THR A 287 -24.57 12.20 27.65
CA THR A 287 -23.70 11.25 28.33
C THR A 287 -24.05 9.85 27.84
N SER A 288 -23.56 9.50 26.64
CA SER A 288 -23.67 8.15 26.12
C SER A 288 -22.90 7.20 27.03
N PRO A 289 -23.43 6.01 27.32
CA PRO A 289 -22.74 5.02 28.13
C PRO A 289 -21.40 4.70 27.45
N SER A 290 -20.30 4.74 28.21
CA SER A 290 -18.97 4.51 27.68
C SER A 290 -18.92 3.12 27.05
N THR A 291 -18.83 3.05 25.72
CA THR A 291 -18.59 1.79 25.02
C THR A 291 -17.35 1.12 25.62
N PRO A 292 -17.43 -0.16 26.02
CA PRO A 292 -16.29 -0.93 26.51
C PRO A 292 -15.13 -0.86 25.51
N CYS A 293 -13.90 -0.82 26.01
CA CYS A 293 -12.72 -0.92 25.16
C CYS A 293 -12.72 -2.29 24.46
N ALA A 294 -12.37 -2.31 23.16
CA ALA A 294 -12.24 -3.57 22.44
C ALA A 294 -11.10 -4.42 23.05
N PRO A 295 -11.19 -5.76 22.99
CA PRO A 295 -10.13 -6.65 23.44
C PRO A 295 -8.85 -6.45 22.61
N VAL A 296 -7.69 -6.86 23.16
CA VAL A 296 -6.39 -6.72 22.51
C VAL A 296 -6.35 -7.38 21.13
N ASP A 297 -7.02 -8.53 21.00
CA ASP A 297 -7.09 -9.33 19.77
C ASP A 297 -7.67 -8.54 18.59
N ALA A 298 -8.55 -7.56 18.86
CA ALA A 298 -9.10 -6.68 17.83
C ALA A 298 -8.07 -5.70 17.24
N TYR A 299 -6.87 -5.60 17.82
CA TYR A 299 -5.78 -4.73 17.39
C TYR A 299 -4.56 -5.49 16.88
N VAL A 300 -4.63 -6.82 16.86
CA VAL A 300 -3.54 -7.69 16.41
C VAL A 300 -3.36 -7.53 14.91
N ASN A 301 -2.11 -7.36 14.50
CA ASN A 301 -1.74 -7.35 13.10
C ASN A 301 -1.46 -8.78 12.63
N GLU A 302 -2.45 -9.37 11.95
CA GLU A 302 -2.34 -10.70 11.32
C GLU A 302 -1.13 -10.85 10.39
N THR A 303 -0.65 -9.74 9.82
CA THR A 303 0.58 -9.72 9.00
C THR A 303 1.82 -10.09 9.81
N ALA A 304 1.92 -9.54 11.02
CA ALA A 304 3.05 -9.81 11.91
C ALA A 304 3.00 -11.27 12.37
N LEU A 305 1.81 -11.78 12.72
CA LEU A 305 1.63 -13.19 13.07
C LEU A 305 1.98 -14.13 11.91
N THR A 306 1.55 -13.78 10.69
CA THR A 306 1.90 -14.56 9.48
C THR A 306 3.41 -14.59 9.25
N GLY A 307 4.11 -13.47 9.43
CA GLY A 307 5.57 -13.42 9.35
C GLY A 307 6.25 -14.37 10.35
N ILE A 308 5.76 -14.41 11.60
CA ILE A 308 6.25 -15.36 12.61
C ILE A 308 5.99 -16.82 12.18
N LYS A 309 4.78 -17.14 11.69
CA LYS A 309 4.41 -18.48 11.21
C LYS A 309 5.29 -18.96 10.06
N GLU A 310 5.71 -18.06 9.18
CA GLU A 310 6.59 -18.36 8.04
C GLU A 310 8.05 -18.58 8.45
N ASP A 311 8.55 -17.82 9.42
CA ASP A 311 9.95 -17.93 9.87
C ASP A 311 10.18 -19.11 10.82
N LEU A 312 9.18 -19.52 11.61
CA LEU A 312 9.29 -20.61 12.58
C LEU A 312 9.81 -21.93 11.99
N PRO A 313 9.30 -22.44 10.85
CA PRO A 313 9.84 -23.63 10.21
C PRO A 313 11.32 -23.50 9.83
N LEU A 314 11.74 -22.33 9.36
CA LEU A 314 13.14 -22.07 9.00
C LEU A 314 14.02 -22.06 10.25
N LEU A 315 13.59 -21.35 11.30
CA LEU A 315 14.31 -21.30 12.57
C LEU A 315 14.44 -22.67 13.23
N ARG A 316 13.38 -23.50 13.21
CA ARG A 316 13.41 -24.89 13.69
C ARG A 316 14.39 -25.74 12.88
N ALA A 317 14.33 -25.68 11.55
CA ALA A 317 15.26 -26.41 10.70
C ALA A 317 16.72 -25.98 10.94
N MET A 318 16.96 -24.69 11.20
CA MET A 318 18.27 -24.16 11.57
C MET A 318 18.73 -24.66 12.94
N ASN A 319 17.83 -24.70 13.92
CA ASN A 319 18.10 -25.23 15.25
C ASN A 319 18.44 -26.73 15.25
N GLU A 320 17.75 -27.51 14.42
CA GLU A 320 17.98 -28.95 14.28
C GLU A 320 19.30 -29.27 13.56
N LYS A 321 19.67 -28.45 12.57
CA LYS A 321 20.81 -28.74 11.69
C LYS A 321 22.13 -28.12 12.15
N VAL A 322 22.13 -27.16 13.07
CA VAL A 322 23.35 -26.44 13.44
C VAL A 322 24.36 -27.35 14.14
N ASP A 323 25.58 -27.42 13.59
CA ASP A 323 26.71 -28.14 14.15
C ASP A 323 28.07 -27.47 13.93
N SER A 324 29.07 -27.86 14.73
CA SER A 324 30.46 -27.45 14.55
C SER A 324 30.99 -27.85 13.18
N ASP A 325 30.49 -28.95 12.62
CA ASP A 325 30.98 -29.53 11.36
C ASP A 325 30.39 -28.83 10.12
N ASN A 326 29.26 -28.12 10.26
CA ASN A 326 28.65 -27.34 9.18
C ASN A 326 28.61 -25.82 9.47
N ALA A 327 29.42 -25.37 10.43
CA ALA A 327 29.38 -24.01 10.96
C ALA A 327 29.49 -22.91 9.88
N ASP A 328 30.31 -23.11 8.84
CA ASP A 328 30.49 -22.15 7.74
C ASP A 328 29.28 -22.06 6.79
N GLU A 329 28.64 -23.19 6.50
CA GLU A 329 27.41 -23.22 5.72
C GLU A 329 26.25 -22.61 6.52
N TYR A 330 26.14 -23.02 7.78
CA TYR A 330 25.18 -22.46 8.72
C TYR A 330 25.33 -20.95 8.84
N ALA A 331 26.56 -20.44 8.97
CA ALA A 331 26.82 -19.01 9.08
C ALA A 331 26.33 -18.22 7.86
N ARG A 332 26.52 -18.75 6.65
CA ARG A 332 26.02 -18.12 5.42
C ARG A 332 24.50 -18.13 5.35
N GLN A 333 23.86 -19.25 5.69
CA GLN A 333 22.40 -19.37 5.71
C GLN A 333 21.79 -18.44 6.77
N PHE A 334 22.35 -18.43 7.99
CA PHE A 334 21.89 -17.57 9.09
C PHE A 334 22.07 -16.08 8.77
N LEU A 335 23.21 -15.68 8.21
CA LEU A 335 23.41 -14.29 7.78
C LEU A 335 22.43 -13.85 6.70
N THR A 336 22.08 -14.77 5.79
CA THR A 336 21.12 -14.51 4.72
C THR A 336 19.72 -14.35 5.29
N PHE A 337 19.30 -15.27 6.16
CA PHE A 337 18.05 -15.18 6.91
C PHE A 337 18.00 -13.86 7.71
N TYR A 338 19.07 -13.55 8.47
CA TYR A 338 19.21 -12.35 9.27
C TYR A 338 19.05 -11.08 8.45
N ARG A 339 19.78 -10.96 7.36
CA ARG A 339 19.70 -9.78 6.50
C ARG A 339 18.28 -9.57 5.97
N ASN A 340 17.59 -10.65 5.63
CA ASN A 340 16.24 -10.60 5.07
C ASN A 340 15.17 -10.26 6.11
N GLN A 341 15.35 -10.71 7.37
CA GLN A 341 14.35 -10.53 8.42
C GLN A 341 14.70 -9.43 9.44
N LYS A 342 15.87 -8.79 9.31
CA LYS A 342 16.33 -7.76 10.23
C LYS A 342 15.26 -6.68 10.47
N HIS A 343 14.70 -6.13 9.40
CA HIS A 343 13.69 -5.07 9.51
C HIS A 343 12.41 -5.58 10.19
N PHE A 344 12.01 -6.82 9.92
CA PHE A 344 10.85 -7.43 10.56
C PHE A 344 11.07 -7.58 12.08
N TYR A 345 12.17 -8.19 12.51
CA TYR A 345 12.46 -8.41 13.93
C TYR A 345 12.79 -7.12 14.69
N ASP A 346 13.49 -6.16 14.07
CA ASP A 346 13.75 -4.84 14.67
C ASP A 346 12.45 -4.10 15.00
N ASN A 347 11.41 -4.30 14.20
CA ASN A 347 10.13 -3.60 14.31
C ASN A 347 9.00 -4.50 14.83
N LEU A 348 9.27 -5.75 15.22
CA LEU A 348 8.23 -6.74 15.51
C LEU A 348 7.24 -6.22 16.57
N GLY A 349 7.73 -5.62 17.64
CA GLY A 349 6.88 -5.05 18.70
C GLY A 349 5.96 -3.92 18.22
N GLN A 350 6.35 -3.16 17.19
CA GLN A 350 5.51 -2.14 16.57
C GLN A 350 4.55 -2.77 15.54
N MET A 351 5.03 -3.77 14.80
CA MET A 351 4.27 -4.44 13.76
C MET A 351 3.11 -5.25 14.33
N VAL A 352 3.24 -5.88 15.50
CA VAL A 352 2.16 -6.69 16.11
C VAL A 352 0.89 -5.87 16.41
N PHE A 353 0.98 -4.55 16.59
CA PHE A 353 -0.17 -3.70 16.98
C PHE A 353 -0.26 -2.38 16.17
N TYR A 354 -0.45 -2.48 14.85
CA TYR A 354 -0.49 -1.34 13.94
C TYR A 354 -1.70 -0.38 14.19
N GLU A 355 -2.79 -0.87 14.78
CA GLU A 355 -4.04 -0.10 14.95
C GLU A 355 -4.17 0.67 16.28
N SER A 356 -3.14 0.68 17.14
CA SER A 356 -3.20 1.43 18.42
C SER A 356 -3.40 2.95 18.26
N SER A 357 -3.18 3.50 17.05
CA SER A 357 -3.39 4.91 16.72
C SER A 357 -4.86 5.32 16.62
N THR A 358 -5.79 4.38 16.40
CA THR A 358 -7.25 4.62 16.36
C THR A 358 -7.91 4.39 17.71
N MET A 359 -7.13 3.93 18.72
CA MET A 359 -7.61 3.62 20.05
C MET A 359 -8.05 4.86 20.82
N PRO A 360 -9.24 4.87 21.45
CA PRO A 360 -9.65 5.94 22.35
C PRO A 360 -8.62 6.12 23.49
N GLU A 361 -8.28 7.37 23.83
CA GLU A 361 -7.24 7.68 24.83
C GLU A 361 -7.47 6.98 26.17
N ARG A 362 -8.75 6.87 26.58
CA ARG A 362 -9.17 6.17 27.81
C ARG A 362 -8.80 4.68 27.84
N CYS A 363 -8.64 4.05 26.69
CA CYS A 363 -8.34 2.62 26.57
C CYS A 363 -6.84 2.33 26.57
N ARG A 364 -5.98 3.33 26.29
CA ARG A 364 -4.52 3.12 26.17
C ARG A 364 -3.87 2.54 27.42
N PRO A 365 -4.16 2.97 28.67
CA PRO A 365 -3.49 2.41 29.83
C PRO A 365 -3.85 0.93 30.09
N ALA A 366 -5.08 0.53 29.79
CA ALA A 366 -5.49 -0.86 29.89
C ALA A 366 -4.82 -1.71 28.81
N PHE A 367 -4.86 -1.23 27.56
CA PHE A 367 -4.18 -1.87 26.44
C PHE A 367 -2.68 -2.05 26.68
N GLN A 368 -1.98 -0.99 27.10
CA GLN A 368 -0.54 -1.03 27.42
C GLN A 368 -0.19 -2.07 28.49
N ARG A 369 -1.04 -2.23 29.51
CA ARG A 369 -0.87 -3.30 30.50
C ARG A 369 -1.04 -4.68 29.88
N SER A 370 -2.08 -4.86 29.06
CA SER A 370 -2.37 -6.15 28.42
C SER A 370 -1.34 -6.58 27.38
N ILE A 371 -0.60 -5.65 26.77
CA ILE A 371 0.45 -5.96 25.78
C ILE A 371 1.88 -5.88 26.33
N SER A 372 2.05 -5.61 27.63
CA SER A 372 3.37 -5.46 28.26
C SER A 372 4.27 -6.67 28.03
N TRP A 373 3.71 -7.87 28.20
CA TRP A 373 4.41 -9.13 27.97
C TRP A 373 4.91 -9.27 26.52
N ILE A 374 4.20 -8.75 25.52
CA ILE A 374 4.60 -8.81 24.10
C ILE A 374 5.77 -7.87 23.83
N ARG A 375 5.75 -6.68 24.43
CA ARG A 375 6.89 -5.77 24.34
C ARG A 375 8.14 -6.40 24.94
N GLU A 376 8.01 -7.08 26.08
CA GLU A 376 9.10 -7.85 26.70
C GLU A 376 9.55 -8.99 25.78
N SER A 377 8.62 -9.81 25.26
CA SER A 377 8.91 -10.90 24.33
C SER A 377 9.64 -10.43 23.07
N THR A 378 9.15 -9.36 22.44
CA THR A 378 9.74 -8.84 21.19
C THR A 378 11.08 -8.16 21.41
N THR A 379 11.29 -7.53 22.59
CA THR A 379 12.61 -7.02 22.99
C THR A 379 13.60 -8.16 23.17
N GLU A 380 13.21 -9.21 23.90
CA GLU A 380 14.04 -10.39 24.13
C GLU A 380 14.40 -11.10 22.81
N ILE A 381 13.43 -11.29 21.91
CA ILE A 381 13.66 -11.85 20.57
C ILE A 381 14.72 -11.04 19.83
N ASN A 382 14.61 -9.71 19.82
CA ASN A 382 15.56 -8.85 19.13
C ASN A 382 16.96 -8.93 19.76
N GLU A 383 17.08 -8.93 21.08
CA GLU A 383 18.36 -9.05 21.79
C GLU A 383 19.06 -10.38 21.49
N ARG A 384 18.32 -11.49 21.49
CA ARG A 384 18.84 -12.82 21.14
C ARG A 384 19.28 -12.87 19.68
N TYR A 385 18.48 -12.29 18.79
CA TYR A 385 18.79 -12.21 17.36
C TYR A 385 20.09 -11.43 17.10
N GLN A 386 20.24 -10.29 17.76
CA GLN A 386 21.47 -9.48 17.70
C GLN A 386 22.66 -10.21 18.33
N THR A 387 22.44 -10.98 19.40
CA THR A 387 23.48 -11.78 20.04
C THR A 387 24.03 -12.84 19.09
N ILE A 388 23.15 -13.58 18.39
CA ILE A 388 23.58 -14.54 17.37
C ILE A 388 24.36 -13.82 16.26
N GLN A 389 23.87 -12.68 15.76
CA GLN A 389 24.50 -11.91 14.70
C GLN A 389 25.94 -11.45 15.02
N LYS A 390 26.25 -11.11 16.27
CA LYS A 390 27.61 -10.66 16.67
C LYS A 390 28.70 -11.68 16.35
N PHE A 391 28.34 -12.96 16.24
CA PHE A 391 29.27 -14.04 15.93
C PHE A 391 29.33 -14.38 14.44
N ALA A 392 28.64 -13.64 13.58
CA ALA A 392 28.53 -13.94 12.15
C ALA A 392 29.87 -14.03 11.38
N LEU A 393 30.92 -13.35 11.88
CA LEU A 393 32.27 -13.41 11.31
C LEU A 393 33.14 -14.54 11.91
N LYS A 394 32.60 -15.32 12.84
CA LYS A 394 33.27 -16.42 13.55
C LYS A 394 32.36 -17.66 13.50
N PRO A 395 32.31 -18.39 12.38
CA PRO A 395 31.30 -19.42 12.12
C PRO A 395 31.15 -20.48 13.22
N ARG A 396 32.25 -20.98 13.79
CA ARG A 396 32.19 -21.94 14.90
C ARG A 396 31.58 -21.38 16.18
N LEU A 397 31.85 -20.11 16.49
CA LEU A 397 31.23 -19.42 17.64
C LEU A 397 29.77 -19.10 17.36
N LEU A 398 29.43 -18.76 16.11
CA LEU A 398 28.05 -18.56 15.69
C LEU A 398 27.23 -19.83 15.87
N ALA A 399 27.74 -20.98 15.43
CA ALA A 399 27.06 -22.26 15.58
C ALA A 399 26.82 -22.61 17.06
N ALA A 400 27.85 -22.42 17.91
CA ALA A 400 27.72 -22.61 19.34
C ALA A 400 26.70 -21.64 19.99
N GLN A 401 26.74 -20.36 19.62
CA GLN A 401 25.80 -19.38 20.15
C GLN A 401 24.37 -19.67 19.67
N ALA A 402 24.20 -20.01 18.39
CA ALA A 402 22.90 -20.32 17.81
C ALA A 402 22.24 -21.52 18.50
N ARG A 403 23.01 -22.57 18.82
CA ARG A 403 22.51 -23.71 19.62
C ARG A 403 21.96 -23.30 20.99
N SER A 404 22.55 -22.27 21.60
CA SER A 404 22.11 -21.76 22.89
C SER A 404 20.90 -20.83 22.77
N GLU A 405 20.83 -20.01 21.72
CA GLU A 405 19.84 -18.92 21.61
C GLU A 405 18.59 -19.28 20.80
N LEU A 406 18.73 -20.08 19.73
CA LEU A 406 17.60 -20.42 18.85
C LEU A 406 16.45 -21.12 19.57
N PRO A 407 16.66 -22.08 20.48
CA PRO A 407 15.56 -22.72 21.19
C PRO A 407 14.68 -21.70 21.93
N SER A 408 15.31 -20.78 22.67
CA SER A 408 14.58 -19.75 23.41
C SER A 408 13.87 -18.76 22.49
N LEU A 409 14.49 -18.38 21.38
CA LEU A 409 13.88 -17.49 20.39
C LEU A 409 12.64 -18.14 19.75
N ILE A 410 12.73 -19.42 19.39
CA ILE A 410 11.63 -20.21 18.82
C ILE A 410 10.48 -20.28 19.83
N THR A 411 10.75 -20.63 21.08
CA THR A 411 9.73 -20.69 22.13
C THR A 411 9.02 -19.34 22.31
N ARG A 412 9.77 -18.22 22.29
CA ARG A 412 9.17 -16.89 22.47
C ARG A 412 8.26 -16.49 21.31
N LEU A 413 8.61 -16.88 20.09
CA LEU A 413 7.76 -16.69 18.91
C LEU A 413 6.50 -17.56 18.94
N GLU A 414 6.62 -18.80 19.42
CA GLU A 414 5.50 -19.72 19.62
C GLU A 414 4.52 -19.19 20.67
N GLU A 415 5.01 -18.68 21.79
CA GLU A 415 4.18 -18.05 22.83
C GLU A 415 3.41 -16.84 22.31
N ILE A 416 4.03 -16.01 21.45
CA ILE A 416 3.34 -14.89 20.80
C ILE A 416 2.19 -15.39 19.93
N LEU A 417 2.41 -16.44 19.14
CA LEU A 417 1.36 -17.03 18.31
C LEU A 417 0.25 -17.64 19.16
N GLU A 418 0.57 -18.45 20.16
CA GLU A 418 -0.44 -19.12 21.00
C GLU A 418 -1.37 -18.13 21.71
N GLN A 419 -0.84 -16.98 22.13
CA GLN A 419 -1.65 -15.99 22.84
C GLN A 419 -2.46 -15.08 21.93
N LEU A 420 -2.01 -14.82 20.69
CA LEU A 420 -2.63 -13.85 19.77
C LEU A 420 -3.39 -14.47 18.60
N ASP A 421 -3.14 -15.74 18.26
CA ASP A 421 -3.81 -16.50 17.20
C ASP A 421 -5.07 -17.22 17.75
N LYS A 422 -6.00 -16.46 18.34
CA LYS A 422 -7.23 -16.98 18.99
C LYS A 422 -8.51 -16.67 18.22
#